data_AF-A0A126NNH5-F1
#
_entry.id   AF-A0A126NNH5-F1
#
_cell.length_a   1.000
_cell.length_b   1.000
_cell.length_c   1.000
_cell.angle_alpha   90.00
_cell.angle_beta   90.00
_cell.angle_gamma   90.00
#
_symmetry.space_group_name_H-M   'P 1'
#
loop_
_entity.id
_entity.type
_entity.pdbx_description
1 polymer ?
#
loop_
_entity_poly.entity_id
_entity_poly.type
_entity_poly.pdbx_seq_one_letter_code
_entity_poly.pdbx_strand_id
1 'polypeptide(L)'
;MQRDELAILHLLPEELGGTCAAENRVFVPPWVAAQKRSIDLLTVLPMMRAGKLNRYSAVPVFRGSSFVPAEIAIHAQDPAGFATTIDIW
;
A
#
# COMPACT_ATOMS: atom_id res chain seq x y z
N MET A 1 -1.23 6.10 24.39
CA MET A 1 -2.28 5.11 24.08
C MET A 1 -3.01 5.60 22.85
N GLN A 2 -2.83 4.98 21.69
CA GLN A 2 -3.56 5.36 20.47
C GLN A 2 -4.78 4.45 20.35
N ARG A 3 -5.96 5.00 20.63
CA ARG A 3 -7.28 4.34 20.58
C ARG A 3 -7.60 3.98 19.13
N ASP A 4 -7.91 2.71 18.89
CA ASP A 4 -9.00 2.12 18.07
C ASP A 4 -9.46 2.77 16.74
N GLU A 5 -8.77 3.77 16.20
CA GLU A 5 -9.17 4.44 14.96
C GLU A 5 -8.44 3.83 13.77
N LEU A 6 -9.22 3.31 12.81
CA LEU A 6 -8.70 2.87 11.52
C LEU A 6 -8.46 4.08 10.62
N ALA A 7 -7.35 4.06 9.91
CA ALA A 7 -7.03 5.01 8.86
C ALA A 7 -7.38 4.44 7.49
N ILE A 8 -7.73 5.34 6.56
CA ILE A 8 -7.89 4.97 5.15
C ILE A 8 -6.50 4.84 4.52
N LEU A 9 -6.23 3.68 3.94
CA LEU A 9 -5.08 3.43 3.08
C LEU A 9 -5.55 3.34 1.63
N HIS A 10 -4.88 4.08 0.75
CA HIS A 10 -5.06 3.94 -0.70
C HIS A 10 -4.14 2.84 -1.24
N LEU A 11 -4.69 1.88 -1.96
CA LEU A 11 -3.92 0.78 -2.54
C LEU A 11 -2.97 1.32 -3.60
N LEU A 12 -3.49 2.08 -4.55
CA LEU A 12 -2.74 2.90 -5.51
C LEU A 12 -2.83 4.38 -5.07
N PRO A 13 -1.71 5.05 -4.71
CA PRO A 13 -1.72 6.46 -4.34
C PRO A 13 -1.89 7.38 -5.57
N GLU A 14 -2.39 8.60 -5.35
CA GLU A 14 -2.62 9.60 -6.42
C GLU A 14 -1.35 9.96 -7.18
N GLU A 15 -0.20 10.01 -6.48
CA GLU A 15 1.11 10.27 -7.07
C GLU A 15 1.54 9.19 -8.08
N LEU A 16 0.89 8.02 -8.05
CA LEU A 16 1.07 6.90 -8.99
C LEU A 16 -0.12 6.73 -9.94
N GLY A 17 -1.05 7.70 -9.99
CA GLY A 17 -2.25 7.66 -10.84
C GLY A 17 -3.48 7.01 -10.20
N GLY A 18 -3.44 6.77 -8.89
CA GLY A 18 -4.58 6.25 -8.14
C GLY A 18 -5.73 7.24 -8.02
N THR A 19 -6.91 6.70 -7.72
CA THR A 19 -8.14 7.49 -7.55
C THR A 19 -8.69 7.34 -6.14
N CYS A 20 -9.55 8.28 -5.75
CA CYS A 20 -10.30 8.23 -4.51
C CYS A 20 -11.50 7.25 -4.53
N ALA A 21 -11.54 6.29 -5.46
CA ALA A 21 -12.62 5.31 -5.59
C ALA A 21 -12.70 4.38 -4.37
N ALA A 22 -13.89 3.84 -4.08
CA ALA A 22 -14.11 2.96 -2.94
C ALA A 22 -13.28 1.67 -3.06
N GLU A 23 -13.13 1.15 -4.29
CA GLU A 23 -12.34 -0.05 -4.59
C GLU A 23 -10.83 0.14 -4.33
N ASN A 24 -10.35 1.39 -4.28
CA ASN A 24 -8.94 1.71 -4.04
C ASN A 24 -8.63 2.00 -2.57
N ARG A 25 -9.59 1.77 -1.65
CA ARG A 25 -9.48 2.13 -0.25
C ARG A 25 -9.68 0.91 0.65
N VAL A 26 -8.83 0.80 1.66
CA VAL A 26 -8.98 -0.19 2.74
C VAL A 26 -8.76 0.49 4.09
N PHE A 27 -9.35 -0.08 5.13
CA PHE A 27 -9.19 0.39 6.50
C PHE A 27 -8.11 -0.41 7.22
N VAL A 28 -7.12 0.29 7.76
CA VAL A 28 -5.95 -0.31 8.40
C VAL A 28 -5.56 0.47 9.66
N PRO A 29 -4.75 -0.11 10.57
CA PRO A 29 -4.14 0.66 11.65
C PRO A 29 -3.34 1.86 11.11
N PRO A 30 -3.30 3.00 11.82
CA PRO A 30 -2.63 4.22 11.35
C PRO A 30 -1.16 4.01 10.99
N TRP A 31 -0.46 3.14 11.71
CA TRP A 31 0.94 2.82 11.45
C TRP A 31 1.14 2.12 10.09
N VAL A 32 0.18 1.29 9.65
CA VAL A 32 0.20 0.62 8.35
C VAL A 32 0.04 1.65 7.23
N ALA A 33 -0.91 2.57 7.37
CA ALA A 33 -1.11 3.66 6.40
C ALA A 33 0.14 4.55 6.28
N ALA A 34 0.77 4.88 7.40
CA ALA A 34 2.01 5.65 7.43
C ALA A 34 3.19 4.89 6.79
N GLN A 35 3.36 3.61 7.11
CA GLN A 35 4.42 2.78 6.53
C GLN A 35 4.25 2.60 5.03
N LYS A 36 3.02 2.32 4.57
CA LYS A 36 2.69 2.23 3.14
C LYS A 36 3.01 3.53 2.40
N ARG A 37 2.57 4.67 2.95
CA ARG A 37 2.87 5.98 2.36
C ARG A 37 4.37 6.23 2.24
N SER A 38 5.15 5.82 3.25
CA SER A 38 6.61 5.91 3.22
C SER A 38 7.21 5.05 2.10
N ILE A 39 6.79 3.79 1.96
CA ILE A 39 7.24 2.89 0.88
C ILE A 39 6.94 3.49 -0.49
N ASP A 40 5.70 3.96 -0.69
CA ASP A 40 5.26 4.51 -1.97
C ASP A 40 6.06 5.76 -2.35
N LEU A 41 6.22 6.72 -1.44
CA LEU A 41 6.85 8.00 -1.73
C LEU A 41 8.38 7.96 -1.75
N LEU A 42 8.99 7.16 -0.88
CA LEU A 42 10.45 7.16 -0.70
C LEU A 42 11.15 6.07 -1.50
N THR A 43 10.45 5.00 -1.89
CA THR A 43 11.04 3.88 -2.64
C THR A 43 10.44 3.76 -4.04
N VAL A 44 9.13 3.54 -4.13
CA VAL A 44 8.47 3.20 -5.41
C VAL A 44 8.46 4.39 -6.37
N LEU A 45 7.98 5.55 -5.93
CA LEU A 45 7.83 6.73 -6.78
C LEU A 45 9.17 7.21 -7.37
N PRO A 46 10.28 7.30 -6.61
CA PRO A 46 11.59 7.62 -7.18
C PRO A 46 12.05 6.59 -8.21
N MET A 47 11.85 5.30 -7.96
CA MET A 47 12.21 4.24 -8.91
C MET A 47 11.37 4.31 -10.18
N MET A 48 10.06 4.59 -10.09
CA MET A 48 9.19 4.79 -11.25
C MET A 48 9.60 6.02 -12.07
N ARG A 49 9.88 7.15 -11.41
CA ARG A 49 10.37 8.37 -12.07
C ARG A 49 11.71 8.16 -12.77
N ALA A 50 12.57 7.31 -12.22
CA ALA A 50 13.84 6.92 -12.83
C ALA A 50 13.70 5.89 -13.96
N GLY A 51 12.47 5.48 -14.32
CA GLY A 51 12.23 4.43 -15.31
C GLY A 51 12.66 3.03 -14.88
N LYS A 52 12.87 2.81 -13.57
CA LYS A 52 13.31 1.53 -12.98
C LYS A 52 12.15 0.63 -12.54
N LEU A 53 10.93 1.15 -12.58
CA LEU A 53 9.67 0.47 -12.30
C LEU A 53 8.62 1.05 -13.26
N ASN A 54 7.79 0.20 -13.85
CA ASN A 54 6.66 0.65 -14.69
C ASN A 54 5.33 0.02 -14.30
N ARG A 55 5.34 -0.96 -13.40
CA ARG A 55 4.16 -1.62 -12.85
C ARG A 55 4.17 -1.51 -11.34
N TYR A 56 2.99 -1.33 -10.76
CA TYR A 56 2.76 -1.28 -9.32
C TYR A 56 1.41 -1.92 -8.98
N SER A 57 1.38 -2.70 -7.92
CA SER A 57 0.18 -3.28 -7.34
C SER A 57 0.32 -3.37 -5.82
N ALA A 58 -0.71 -2.96 -5.09
CA ALA A 58 -0.86 -3.23 -3.67
C ALA A 58 -2.14 -4.05 -3.46
N VAL A 59 -1.99 -5.25 -2.90
CA VAL A 59 -3.08 -6.21 -2.73
C VAL A 59 -3.32 -6.43 -1.25
N PRO A 60 -4.51 -6.10 -0.72
CA PRO A 60 -4.88 -6.43 0.65
C PRO A 60 -5.28 -7.91 0.73
N VAL A 61 -4.74 -8.63 1.71
CA VAL A 61 -5.12 -10.03 1.96
C VAL A 61 -5.94 -10.09 3.24
N PHE A 62 -7.16 -10.59 3.14
CA PHE A 62 -8.08 -10.74 4.26
C PHE A 62 -8.08 -12.18 4.76
N ARG A 63 -8.22 -12.36 6.07
CA ARG A 63 -8.37 -13.68 6.71
C ARG A 63 -9.74 -13.77 7.39
N GLY A 64 -10.45 -14.87 7.13
CA GLY A 64 -11.80 -15.11 7.66
C GLY A 64 -12.79 -14.03 7.21
N SER A 65 -13.59 -13.53 8.16
CA SER A 65 -14.57 -12.46 7.93
C SER A 65 -14.08 -11.08 8.40
N SER A 66 -12.76 -10.88 8.49
CA SER A 66 -12.20 -9.61 8.95
C SER A 66 -12.43 -8.48 7.95
N PHE A 67 -12.73 -7.30 8.47
CA PHE A 67 -12.80 -6.05 7.70
C PHE A 67 -11.43 -5.36 7.57
N VAL A 68 -10.48 -5.67 8.44
CA VAL A 68 -9.10 -5.19 8.37
C VAL A 68 -8.25 -6.29 7.74
N PRO A 69 -7.44 -6.00 6.70
CA PRO A 69 -6.58 -7.01 6.10
C PRO A 69 -5.56 -7.55 7.12
N ALA A 70 -5.11 -8.78 6.92
CA ALA A 70 -4.03 -9.39 7.69
C ALA A 70 -2.65 -8.91 7.18
N GLU A 71 -2.56 -8.57 5.89
CA GLU A 71 -1.34 -8.06 5.27
C GLU A 71 -1.66 -7.20 4.03
N ILE A 72 -0.74 -6.30 3.69
CA ILE A 72 -0.73 -5.60 2.40
C ILE A 72 0.51 -6.05 1.62
N ALA A 73 0.30 -6.77 0.52
CA ALA A 73 1.37 -7.20 -0.39
C ALA A 73 1.60 -6.12 -1.46
N ILE A 74 2.82 -5.58 -1.51
CA ILE A 74 3.21 -4.55 -2.48
C ILE A 74 4.19 -5.18 -3.46
N HIS A 75 3.86 -5.07 -4.75
CA HIS A 75 4.72 -5.49 -5.84
C HIS A 75 4.87 -4.34 -6.83
N ALA A 76 6.11 -4.03 -7.16
CA ALA A 76 6.44 -3.18 -8.27
C ALA A 76 7.50 -3.87 -9.15
N GLN A 77 7.31 -3.85 -10.46
CA GLN A 77 8.12 -4.63 -11.39
C GLN A 77 8.83 -3.75 -12.43
N ASP A 78 9.93 -4.30 -12.95
CA ASP A 78 10.67 -3.95 -14.18
C ASP A 78 11.47 -2.63 -14.17
N PRO A 79 12.82 -2.62 -14.22
CA PRO A 79 13.78 -3.75 -14.33
C PRO A 79 14.37 -4.26 -13.01
N ALA A 80 14.32 -3.48 -11.93
CA ALA A 80 15.00 -3.82 -10.66
C ALA A 80 14.14 -4.68 -9.72
N GLY A 81 12.81 -4.57 -9.83
CA GLY A 81 11.85 -5.24 -8.95
C GLY A 81 11.87 -4.70 -7.52
N PHE A 82 10.70 -4.47 -6.95
CA PHE A 82 10.54 -4.20 -5.52
C PHE A 82 9.33 -4.99 -5.03
N ALA A 83 9.53 -5.79 -3.97
CA ALA A 83 8.45 -6.52 -3.34
C ALA A 83 8.62 -6.41 -1.83
N THR A 84 7.53 -6.13 -1.14
CA THR A 84 7.48 -6.12 0.32
C THR A 84 6.07 -6.40 0.78
N THR A 85 5.95 -6.91 2.00
CA THR A 85 4.68 -7.17 2.67
C THR A 85 4.65 -6.37 3.96
N ILE A 86 3.52 -5.73 4.24
CA ILE A 86 3.23 -5.15 5.56
C ILE A 86 2.31 -6.12 6.31
N ASP A 87 2.87 -6.89 7.23
CA ASP A 87 2.11 -7.81 8.09
C ASP A 87 1.41 -7.04 9.20
N ILE A 88 0.10 -7.25 9.35
CA ILE A 88 -0.74 -6.54 10.33
C ILE A 88 -1.08 -7.46 11.51
N TRP A 89 -1.50 -8.72 11.25
CA TRP A 89 -1.83 -9.73 12.27
C TRP A 89 -1.92 -11.17 11.72
#